data_AF-A0A5E4XZ67-F1
#
_entry.id   AF-A0A5E4XZ67-F1
#
_cell.length_a   1.000
_cell.length_b   1.000
_cell.length_c   1.000
_cell.angle_alpha   90.00
_cell.angle_beta   90.00
_cell.angle_gamma   90.00
#
_symmetry.space_group_name_H-M   'P 1'
#
loop_
_entity.id
_entity.type
_entity.pdbx_description
1 polymer ?
#
loop_
_entity_poly.entity_id
_entity_poly.type
_entity_poly.pdbx_seq_one_letter_code
_entity_poly.pdbx_strand_id
1 'polypeptide(L)' 'MVHWFDMAGYGVVHWLTFAIMALALIYPIGRILMRIGLSPFWAILAFVPLFNLIGLWLLAFVEWPRQDPRRSS' A
#
# COMPACT_ATOMS: atom_id res chain seq x y z
N MET A 1 23.33 -21.91 -10.46
CA MET A 1 22.31 -21.57 -9.46
C MET A 1 21.77 -20.19 -9.81
N VAL A 2 20.46 -20.08 -10.01
CA VAL A 2 19.70 -18.83 -10.20
C VAL A 2 19.98 -18.10 -11.55
N HIS A 3 19.62 -18.71 -12.68
CA HIS A 3 19.36 -17.99 -13.94
C HIS A 3 17.92 -17.45 -13.91
N TRP A 4 17.68 -16.32 -13.22
CA TRP A 4 16.31 -15.82 -12.99
C TRP A 4 15.81 -14.82 -14.02
N PHE A 5 16.65 -14.28 -14.90
CA PHE A 5 16.25 -13.16 -15.77
C PHE A 5 16.97 -13.17 -17.12
N ASP A 6 17.03 -14.32 -17.80
CA ASP A 6 17.49 -14.35 -19.18
C ASP A 6 16.56 -13.48 -20.05
N MET A 7 17.18 -12.56 -20.80
CA MET A 7 16.68 -11.28 -21.31
C MET A 7 15.63 -11.37 -22.45
N ALA A 8 14.81 -12.41 -22.53
CA ALA A 8 13.92 -12.66 -23.69
C ALA A 8 12.43 -12.92 -23.36
N GLY A 9 12.03 -12.85 -22.08
CA GLY A 9 10.69 -13.26 -21.61
C GLY A 9 9.70 -12.15 -21.27
N TYR A 10 9.79 -10.95 -21.84
CA TYR A 10 8.91 -9.79 -21.54
C TYR A 10 7.48 -9.94 -22.10
N GLY A 11 6.90 -11.13 -22.03
CA GLY A 11 5.52 -11.38 -22.43
C GLY A 11 4.51 -10.94 -21.35
N VAL A 12 3.25 -11.36 -21.52
CA VAL A 12 2.11 -11.10 -20.62
C VAL A 12 2.44 -11.33 -19.13
N VAL A 13 3.31 -12.28 -18.82
CA VAL A 13 3.73 -12.58 -17.44
C VAL A 13 4.40 -11.38 -16.77
N HIS A 14 5.25 -10.63 -17.49
CA HIS A 14 5.92 -9.44 -16.94
C HIS A 14 4.90 -8.36 -16.54
N TRP A 15 3.93 -8.09 -17.42
CA TRP A 15 2.85 -7.14 -17.16
C TRP A 15 1.90 -7.61 -16.06
N LEU A 16 1.64 -8.92 -15.99
CA LEU A 16 0.85 -9.50 -14.92
C LEU A 16 1.54 -9.36 -13.56
N THR A 17 2.85 -9.59 -13.49
CA THR A 17 3.64 -9.36 -12.27
C THR A 17 3.58 -7.89 -11.84
N PHE A 18 3.75 -6.95 -12.78
CA PHE A 18 3.61 -5.52 -12.49
C PHE A 18 2.22 -5.15 -11.98
N ALA A 19 1.16 -5.67 -12.59
CA ALA A 19 -0.22 -5.42 -12.16
C ALA A 19 -0.48 -5.96 -10.75
N ILE A 20 0.00 -7.16 -10.43
CA ILE A 20 -0.12 -7.76 -9.09
C ILE A 20 0.61 -6.90 -8.05
N MET A 21 1.83 -6.45 -8.34
CA MET A 21 2.58 -5.57 -7.44
C MET A 21 1.89 -4.23 -7.22
N ALA A 22 1.36 -3.62 -8.29
CA ALA A 22 0.60 -2.38 -8.21
C ALA A 22 -0.66 -2.55 -7.33
N LEU A 23 -1.41 -3.62 -7.52
CA LEU A 23 -2.60 -3.92 -6.70
C LEU A 23 -2.25 -4.15 -5.23
N ALA A 24 -1.14 -4.85 -4.95
CA ALA A 24 -0.66 -5.07 -3.58
C ALA A 24 -0.34 -3.76 -2.83
N LEU A 25 0.11 -2.72 -3.55
CA LEU A 25 0.35 -1.38 -3.00
C LEU A 25 -0.94 -0.55 -2.89
N ILE A 26 -1.77 -0.53 -3.93
CA ILE A 26 -2.99 0.28 -3.98
C ILE A 26 -4.00 -0.20 -2.93
N TYR A 27 -4.12 -1.51 -2.71
CA TYR A 27 -5.10 -2.10 -1.80
C TYR A 27 -5.04 -1.57 -0.34
N PRO A 28 -3.89 -1.62 0.36
CA PRO A 28 -3.79 -1.09 1.73
C PRO A 28 -4.02 0.43 1.77
N ILE A 29 -3.59 1.16 0.74
CA ILE A 29 -3.74 2.61 0.67
C ILE A 29 -5.21 2.99 0.47
N GLY A 30 -5.92 2.30 -0.43
CA GLY A 30 -7.36 2.43 -0.59
C GLY A 30 -8.11 2.09 0.70
N ARG A 31 -7.66 1.08 1.46
CA ARG A 31 -8.23 0.74 2.76
C ARG A 31 -8.04 1.84 3.81
N ILE A 32 -6.89 2.50 3.82
CA ILE A 32 -6.63 3.65 4.70
C ILE A 32 -7.51 4.83 4.29
N LEU A 33 -7.59 5.14 3.00
CA LEU A 33 -8.44 6.20 2.44
C LEU A 33 -9.91 6.01 2.80
N MET A 34 -10.43 4.79 2.67
CA MET A 34 -11.81 4.47 3.09
C MET A 34 -12.01 4.65 4.59
N ARG A 35 -11.00 4.36 5.42
CA ARG A 35 -11.06 4.57 6.88
C ARG A 35 -11.18 6.04 7.26
N ILE A 36 -10.63 6.94 6.45
CA ILE A 36 -10.71 8.39 6.66
C ILE A 36 -11.85 9.04 5.86
N GLY A 37 -12.74 8.25 5.27
CA GLY A 37 -13.92 8.73 4.53
C GLY A 37 -13.62 9.27 3.13
N LEU A 38 -12.42 9.03 2.60
CA LEU A 38 -12.01 9.45 1.26
C LEU A 38 -12.24 8.35 0.23
N SER A 39 -12.46 8.74 -1.02
CA SER A 39 -12.63 7.81 -2.14
C SER A 39 -11.36 6.97 -2.35
N PRO A 40 -11.46 5.63 -2.50
CA PRO A 40 -10.31 4.77 -2.74
C PRO A 40 -9.59 5.07 -4.08
N PHE A 41 -10.20 5.83 -5.00
CA PHE A 41 -9.54 6.31 -6.22
C PHE A 41 -8.32 7.18 -5.95
N TRP A 42 -8.24 7.84 -4.79
CA TRP A 42 -7.06 8.62 -4.40
C TRP A 42 -5.81 7.76 -4.19
N ALA A 43 -5.93 6.42 -4.11
CA ALA A 43 -4.80 5.52 -3.94
C ALA A 43 -3.83 5.54 -5.12
N ILE A 44 -4.26 5.96 -6.32
CA ILE A 44 -3.36 6.17 -7.47
C ILE A 44 -2.32 7.26 -7.19
N LEU A 45 -2.63 8.27 -6.37
CA LEU A 45 -1.65 9.30 -6.03
C LEU A 45 -0.48 8.75 -5.21
N ALA A 46 -0.61 7.56 -4.60
CA ALA A 46 0.50 6.94 -3.89
C ALA A 46 1.67 6.51 -4.78
N PHE A 47 1.49 6.45 -6.10
CA PHE A 47 2.60 6.31 -7.03
C PHE A 47 3.50 7.56 -7.07
N VAL A 48 3.06 8.67 -6.46
CA VAL A 48 3.88 9.87 -6.27
C VAL A 48 4.57 9.76 -4.89
N PRO A 49 5.92 9.74 -4.84
CA PRO A 49 6.70 9.51 -3.62
C PRO A 49 6.31 10.39 -2.42
N LEU A 50 5.82 11.60 -2.67
CA LEU A 50 5.36 12.53 -1.64
C LEU A 50 4.24 11.95 -0.76
N PHE A 51 3.35 11.12 -1.29
CA PHE A 51 2.23 10.57 -0.50
C PHE A 51 2.68 9.54 0.52
N ASN A 52 3.77 8.83 0.28
CA ASN A 52 4.35 7.93 1.28
C ASN A 52 4.89 8.73 2.47
N LEU A 53 5.54 9.86 2.19
CA LEU A 53 6.01 10.80 3.21
C LEU A 53 4.85 11.41 4.00
N ILE A 54 3.78 11.82 3.31
CA ILE A 54 2.55 12.34 3.94
C ILE A 54 1.85 11.25 4.77
N GLY A 55 1.85 10.00 4.33
CA GLY A 55 1.27 8.87 5.06
C GLY A 55 1.99 8.59 6.38
N LEU A 56 3.33 8.54 6.36
CA LEU A 56 4.14 8.43 7.58
C LEU A 56 3.97 9.64 8.49
N TRP A 57 3.88 10.85 7.90
CA TRP A 57 3.63 12.08 8.63
C TRP A 57 2.28 12.05 9.34
N LEU A 58 1.19 11.74 8.62
CA LEU A 58 -0.15 11.60 9.19
C LEU A 58 -0.22 10.52 10.28
N LEU A 59 0.44 9.37 10.08
CA LEU A 59 0.49 8.30 11.09
C LEU A 59 1.18 8.74 12.38
N ALA A 60 2.11 9.69 12.30
CA ALA A 60 2.74 10.30 13.47
C ALA A 60 1.80 11.24 14.25
N PHE A 61 0.78 11.82 13.59
CA PHE A 61 -0.21 12.70 14.22
C PHE A 61 -1.51 12.00 14.63
N VAL A 62 -1.77 10.80 14.10
CA VAL A 62 -2.94 10.01 14.50
C VAL A 62 -2.68 9.39 15.87
N GLU A 63 -3.61 9.60 16.81
CA GLU A 63 -3.59 8.92 18.09
C GLU A 63 -3.74 7.40 17.89
N TRP A 64 -2.77 6.66 18.41
CA TRP A 64 -2.81 5.21 18.38
C TRP A 64 -4.06 4.73 19.11
N PRO A 65 -4.77 3.72 18.55
CA PRO A 65 -5.93 3.16 19.24
C PRO A 65 -5.47 2.63 20.59
N ARG A 66 -5.92 3.32 21.65
CA ARG A 66 -5.60 3.00 23.04
C ARG A 66 -5.96 1.53 23.26
N GLN A 67 -4.99 0.71 23.65
CA GLN A 67 -5.27 -0.64 24.10
C GLN A 67 -6.24 -0.50 25.28
N ASP A 68 -7.49 -0.92 25.10
CA ASP A 68 -8.51 -0.83 26.14
C ASP A 68 -8.03 -1.68 27.33
N PRO A 69 -7.73 -1.10 28.51
CA PRO A 69 -7.22 -1.86 29.65
C PRO A 69 -8.28 -2.78 30.27
N ARG A 70 -9.51 -2.81 29.73
CA ARG A 70 -10.67 -3.48 30.33
C ARG A 70 -10.69 -5.00 30.16
N ARG A 71 -9.55 -5.67 30.30
CA ARG A 71 -9.48 -7.13 30.40
C ARG A 71 -8.43 -7.66 31.39
N SER A 72 -8.41 -7.11 32.60
CA SER A 72 -7.95 -7.86 33.77
C SER A 72 -8.78 -7.44 34.98
N SER A 73 -9.93 -8.09 35.14
CA SER A 73 -10.73 -8.14 36.37
C SER A 73 -10.00 -8.95 37.43
#